data_AF-A0A949UR61-F1
#
_entry.id   AF-A0A949UR61-F1
#
_cell.length_a   1.000
_cell.length_b   1.000
_cell.length_c   1.000
_cell.angle_alpha   90.00
_cell.angle_beta   90.00
_cell.angle_gamma   90.00
#
_symmetry.space_group_name_H-M   'P 1'
#
loop_
_entity.id
_entity.type
_entity.pdbx_description
1 polymer ?
#
loop_
_entity_poly.entity_id
_entity_poly.type
_entity_poly.pdbx_seq_one_letter_code
_entity_poly.pdbx_strand_id
1 'polypeptide(L)'
;HARRVNQPATRCCLRQTTSGGWLIDTPGMRSLSMGGSSEGIDLVFADLIDLAASCKFSDCAHASEPGCAIQAAIATGDLDGGRLQRWQKLLQEDAQNSGSIASARAKQKSKSRQIKTTVRNKHKRRKNN
;
A
#
# COMPACT_ATOMS: atom_id res chain seq x y z
N HIS A 1 -27.73 33.86 13.12
CA HIS A 1 -27.48 32.61 13.89
C HIS A 1 -26.94 31.51 12.98
N ALA A 2 -25.61 31.35 12.91
CA ALA A 2 -24.98 30.28 12.13
C ALA A 2 -24.98 28.98 12.93
N ARG A 3 -25.79 28.00 12.52
CA ARG A 3 -25.80 26.66 13.14
C ARG A 3 -24.50 25.95 12.74
N ARG A 4 -23.60 25.78 13.72
CA ARG A 4 -22.39 24.98 13.61
C ARG A 4 -22.79 23.51 13.52
N VAL A 5 -22.86 22.98 12.31
CA VAL A 5 -23.16 21.56 12.07
C VAL A 5 -21.87 20.78 12.27
N ASN A 6 -21.73 20.14 13.43
CA ASN A 6 -20.64 19.23 13.72
C ASN A 6 -21.07 17.84 13.22
N GLN A 7 -20.55 17.40 12.07
CA GLN A 7 -20.86 16.08 11.49
C GLN A 7 -19.64 15.16 11.58
N PRO A 8 -19.77 13.93 12.10
CA PRO A 8 -18.70 12.95 12.12
C PRO A 8 -18.41 12.45 10.70
N ALA A 9 -17.14 12.45 10.34
CA ALA A 9 -16.67 12.43 8.96
C ALA A 9 -16.48 10.97 8.47
N THR A 10 -17.57 10.30 8.08
CA THR A 10 -17.57 8.89 7.63
C THR A 10 -18.15 8.67 6.23
N ARG A 11 -18.39 9.72 5.45
CA ARG A 11 -18.97 9.60 4.10
C ARG A 11 -18.49 10.73 3.18
N CYS A 12 -18.16 10.41 1.92
CA CYS A 12 -17.91 11.43 0.90
C CYS A 12 -19.18 12.25 0.63
N CYS A 13 -19.12 13.57 0.79
CA CYS A 13 -20.25 14.45 0.51
C CYS A 13 -19.86 15.55 -0.50
N LEU A 14 -20.81 15.87 -1.38
CA LEU A 14 -20.70 16.90 -2.40
C LEU A 14 -21.60 18.08 -1.98
N ARG A 15 -21.05 19.29 -1.90
CA ARG A 15 -21.78 20.49 -1.46
C ARG A 15 -21.58 21.63 -2.46
N GLN A 16 -22.66 22.31 -2.82
CA GLN A 16 -22.57 23.55 -3.61
C GLN A 16 -22.05 24.68 -2.74
N THR A 17 -21.11 25.45 -3.26
CA THR A 17 -20.64 26.70 -2.65
C THR A 17 -21.58 27.84 -3.03
N THR A 18 -21.63 28.86 -2.21
CA THR A 18 -22.42 30.09 -2.47
C THR A 18 -21.96 30.84 -3.72
N SER A 19 -20.77 30.54 -4.24
CA SER A 19 -20.20 31.05 -5.48
C SER A 19 -20.44 30.16 -6.72
N GLY A 20 -21.23 29.09 -6.60
CA GLY A 20 -21.60 28.20 -7.73
C GLY A 20 -20.60 27.07 -8.02
N GLY A 21 -19.59 26.87 -7.19
CA GLY A 21 -18.67 25.73 -7.25
C GLY A 21 -19.20 24.52 -6.48
N TRP A 22 -18.55 23.37 -6.64
CA TRP A 22 -18.87 22.17 -5.87
C TRP A 22 -17.67 21.73 -5.03
N LEU A 23 -17.87 21.60 -3.73
CA LEU A 23 -16.91 21.09 -2.76
C LEU A 23 -17.18 19.60 -2.51
N ILE A 24 -16.22 18.75 -2.86
CA ILE A 24 -16.21 17.33 -2.49
C ILE A 24 -15.39 17.21 -1.20
N ASP A 25 -16.05 16.88 -0.10
CA ASP A 25 -15.39 16.54 1.16
C ASP A 25 -15.31 15.01 1.26
N THR A 26 -14.10 14.46 1.21
CA THR A 26 -13.82 13.02 1.35
C THR A 26 -13.14 12.77 2.70
N PRO A 27 -13.90 12.68 3.80
CA PRO A 27 -13.31 12.31 5.06
C PRO A 27 -12.95 10.82 5.06
N GLY A 28 -11.67 10.51 5.21
CA GLY A 28 -11.20 9.14 5.38
C GLY A 28 -10.42 8.53 4.22
N MET A 29 -9.82 9.30 3.31
CA MET A 29 -8.89 8.73 2.31
C MET A 29 -7.56 8.22 2.92
N ARG A 30 -7.43 8.16 4.25
CA ARG A 30 -6.20 7.84 4.98
C ARG A 30 -5.96 6.32 5.16
N SER A 31 -6.64 5.48 4.38
CA SER A 31 -6.40 4.04 4.34
C SER A 31 -6.80 3.45 2.98
N LEU A 32 -6.01 3.75 1.95
CA LEU A 32 -5.96 2.93 0.76
C LEU A 32 -5.07 1.73 1.09
N SER A 33 -5.64 0.61 1.55
CA SER A 33 -4.92 -0.67 1.51
C SER A 33 -4.76 -1.06 0.04
N MET A 34 -3.66 -0.63 -0.56
CA MET A 34 -3.33 -0.91 -1.95
C MET A 34 -3.13 -2.42 -2.14
N GLY A 35 -4.06 -3.04 -2.85
CA GLY A 35 -3.94 -4.42 -3.35
C GLY A 35 -3.15 -4.52 -4.67
N GLY A 36 -2.26 -3.55 -4.93
CA GLY A 36 -1.47 -3.40 -6.15
C GLY A 36 -0.33 -2.39 -5.95
N SER A 37 0.32 -2.45 -4.79
CA SER A 37 1.28 -1.43 -4.35
C SER A 37 2.55 -1.34 -5.20
N SER A 38 3.01 -2.43 -5.83
CA SER A 38 4.30 -2.43 -6.54
C SER A 38 4.32 -1.45 -7.72
N GLU A 39 3.33 -1.52 -8.63
CA GLU A 39 3.25 -0.59 -9.78
C GLU A 39 3.07 0.88 -9.32
N GLY A 40 2.35 1.10 -8.22
CA GLY A 40 2.16 2.44 -7.66
C GLY A 40 3.42 3.02 -7.04
N ILE A 41 4.22 2.20 -6.36
CA ILE A 41 5.53 2.60 -5.82
C ILE A 41 6.48 2.94 -6.96
N ASP A 42 6.51 2.11 -8.01
CA ASP A 42 7.40 2.33 -9.15
C ASP A 42 7.10 3.65 -9.87
N LEU A 43 5.81 4.00 -10.01
CA LEU A 43 5.41 5.27 -10.62
C LEU A 43 5.73 6.49 -9.75
N VAL A 44 5.58 6.40 -8.42
CA VAL A 44 5.80 7.54 -7.50
C VAL A 44 7.29 7.82 -7.30
N PHE A 45 8.14 6.79 -7.43
CA PHE A 45 9.57 6.85 -7.20
C PHE A 45 10.39 6.49 -8.46
N ALA A 46 9.84 6.74 -9.65
CA ALA A 46 10.51 6.47 -10.92
C ALA A 46 11.89 7.13 -11.01
N ASP A 47 12.03 8.34 -10.46
CA ASP A 47 13.29 9.07 -10.33
C ASP A 47 14.36 8.28 -9.55
N LEU A 48 13.97 7.66 -8.43
CA LEU A 48 14.86 6.80 -7.65
C LEU A 48 15.21 5.50 -8.37
N ILE A 49 14.28 4.94 -9.15
CA ILE A 49 14.49 3.71 -9.91
C ILE A 49 15.48 3.95 -11.05
N ASP A 50 15.34 5.05 -11.79
CA ASP A 50 16.25 5.42 -12.86
C ASP A 50 17.67 5.69 -12.33
N LEU A 51 17.77 6.37 -11.18
CA LEU A 51 19.05 6.55 -10.49
C LEU A 51 19.62 5.23 -9.95
N ALA A 52 18.79 4.35 -9.40
CA ALA A 52 19.21 3.02 -8.93
C ALA A 52 19.79 2.19 -10.08
N ALA A 53 19.17 2.24 -11.28
CA ALA A 53 19.69 1.57 -12.47
C ALA A 53 21.05 2.10 -12.95
N SER A 54 21.38 3.34 -12.57
CA SER A 54 22.66 3.98 -12.86
C SER A 54 23.73 3.72 -11.79
N CYS A 55 23.42 2.95 -10.74
CA CYS A 55 24.39 2.61 -9.71
C CYS A 55 25.44 1.64 -10.25
N LYS A 56 26.66 1.75 -9.72
CA LYS A 56 27.78 0.88 -10.11
C LYS A 56 27.53 -0.60 -9.80
N PHE A 57 26.74 -0.89 -8.77
CA PHE A 57 26.42 -2.23 -8.30
C PHE A 57 24.93 -2.52 -8.47
N SER A 58 24.60 -3.74 -8.91
CA SER A 58 23.21 -4.19 -9.09
C SER A 58 22.48 -4.44 -7.76
N ASP A 59 23.23 -4.70 -6.70
CA ASP A 59 22.77 -5.01 -5.33
C ASP A 59 23.04 -3.84 -4.37
N CYS A 60 23.13 -2.61 -4.90
CA CYS A 60 23.39 -1.43 -4.10
C CYS A 60 22.31 -1.22 -3.02
N ALA A 61 22.73 -1.13 -1.76
CA ALA A 61 21.86 -0.81 -0.63
C ALA A 61 21.54 0.70 -0.55
N HIS A 62 22.18 1.51 -1.40
CA HIS A 62 22.02 2.96 -1.48
C HIS A 62 22.27 3.70 -0.15
N ALA A 63 23.03 3.10 0.77
CA ALA A 63 23.29 3.64 2.10
C ALA A 63 24.59 4.45 2.17
N SER A 64 25.74 3.84 1.86
CA SER A 64 27.05 4.51 1.91
C SER A 64 28.06 3.89 0.94
N GLU A 65 27.59 3.24 -0.12
CA GLU A 65 28.47 2.54 -1.05
C GLU A 65 29.13 3.50 -2.06
N PRO A 66 30.42 3.28 -2.39
CA PRO A 66 31.12 4.12 -3.34
C PRO A 66 30.60 3.88 -4.77
N GLY A 67 30.10 4.92 -5.43
CA GLY A 67 29.52 4.82 -6.77
C GLY A 67 28.01 4.59 -6.82
N CYS A 68 27.31 4.85 -5.71
CA CYS A 68 25.85 4.94 -5.68
C CYS A 68 25.39 6.27 -6.32
N ALA A 69 24.65 6.18 -7.43
CA ALA A 69 24.13 7.34 -8.13
C ALA A 69 23.10 8.13 -7.29
N ILE A 70 22.33 7.44 -6.44
CA ILE A 70 21.37 8.09 -5.54
C ILE A 70 22.10 8.93 -4.47
N GLN A 71 23.16 8.39 -3.87
CA GLN A 71 23.95 9.13 -2.88
C GLN A 71 24.69 10.32 -3.53
N ALA A 72 25.14 10.17 -4.77
CA ALA A 72 25.68 11.28 -5.55
C ALA A 72 24.62 12.37 -5.78
N ALA A 73 23.40 12.01 -6.19
CA ALA A 73 22.29 12.94 -6.39
C ALA A 73 21.90 13.68 -5.10
N ILE A 74 21.94 12.98 -3.94
CA ILE A 74 21.73 13.58 -2.62
C ILE A 74 22.86 14.56 -2.29
N ALA A 75 24.12 14.19 -2.53
CA ALA A 75 25.26 15.06 -2.28
C ALA A 75 25.23 16.33 -3.15
N THR A 76 24.70 16.25 -4.37
CA THR A 76 24.49 17.40 -5.27
C THR A 76 23.23 18.20 -4.96
N GLY A 77 22.35 17.72 -4.07
CA GLY A 77 21.08 18.37 -3.71
C GLY A 77 19.95 18.19 -4.73
N ASP A 78 20.14 17.35 -5.74
CA ASP A 78 19.14 17.01 -6.76
C ASP A 78 18.05 16.10 -6.16
N LEU A 79 18.42 15.30 -5.14
CA LEU A 79 17.52 14.41 -4.45
C LEU A 79 17.50 14.64 -2.93
N ASP A 80 16.30 14.72 -2.36
CA ASP A 80 16.12 14.82 -0.91
C ASP A 80 16.40 13.47 -0.22
N GLY A 81 17.30 13.45 0.77
CA GLY A 81 17.60 12.24 1.53
C GLY A 81 16.38 11.66 2.27
N GLY A 82 15.42 12.52 2.66
CA GLY A 82 14.14 12.07 3.23
C GLY A 82 13.26 11.31 2.22
N ARG A 83 13.42 11.54 0.92
CA ARG A 83 12.75 10.79 -0.15
C ARG A 83 13.27 9.36 -0.25
N LEU A 84 14.59 9.17 -0.20
CA LEU A 84 15.22 7.84 -0.14
C LEU A 84 14.72 7.03 1.06
N GLN A 85 14.70 7.63 2.25
CA GLN A 85 14.22 6.97 3.47
C GLN A 85 12.75 6.52 3.36
N ARG A 86 11.89 7.36 2.77
CA ARG A 86 10.48 7.02 2.53
C ARG A 86 10.33 5.85 1.56
N TRP A 87 11.09 5.85 0.48
CA TRP A 87 11.08 4.77 -0.51
C TRP A 87 11.52 3.44 0.11
N GLN A 88 12.64 3.43 0.85
CA GLN A 88 13.12 2.23 1.56
C GLN A 88 12.08 1.68 2.55
N LYS A 89 11.43 2.57 3.31
CA LYS A 89 10.37 2.18 4.24
C LYS A 89 9.18 1.54 3.52
N LEU A 90 8.73 2.14 2.42
CA LEU A 90 7.63 1.63 1.61
C LEU A 90 7.94 0.26 0.99
N LEU A 91 9.15 0.05 0.47
CA LEU A 91 9.58 -1.25 -0.03
C LEU A 91 9.57 -2.34 1.05
N GLN A 92 10.01 -1.98 2.26
CA GLN A 92 9.99 -2.91 3.39
C GLN A 92 8.56 -3.26 3.82
N GLU A 93 7.66 -2.28 3.85
CA GLU A 93 6.24 -2.49 4.14
C GLU A 93 5.56 -3.35 3.07
N ASP A 94 5.87 -3.13 1.78
CA ASP A 94 5.37 -3.94 0.67
C ASP A 94 5.85 -5.40 0.73
N ALA A 95 7.13 -5.63 1.03
CA ALA A 95 7.69 -6.97 1.19
C ALA A 95 7.00 -7.75 2.33
N GLN A 96 6.67 -7.07 3.44
CA GLN A 96 5.92 -7.67 4.54
C GLN A 96 4.46 -7.96 4.18
N ASN A 97 3.82 -7.04 3.46
CA ASN A 97 2.44 -7.17 3.02
C ASN A 97 2.27 -8.29 1.99
N SER A 98 3.13 -8.36 0.98
CA SER A 98 3.12 -9.40 -0.06
C SER A 98 3.30 -10.80 0.53
N GLY A 99 4.24 -10.98 1.46
CA GLY A 99 4.42 -12.24 2.20
C GLY A 99 3.20 -12.63 3.06
N SER A 100 2.55 -11.64 3.67
CA SER A 100 1.33 -11.82 4.46
C SER A 100 0.13 -12.21 3.59
N ILE A 101 0.01 -11.65 2.39
CA ILE A 101 -1.08 -11.98 1.45
C ILE A 101 -0.92 -13.42 0.92
N ALA A 102 0.28 -13.82 0.52
CA ALA A 102 0.53 -15.18 0.04
C ALA A 102 0.25 -16.24 1.12
N SER A 103 0.73 -16.00 2.34
CA SER A 103 0.48 -16.88 3.49
C SER A 103 -0.99 -16.88 3.95
N ALA A 104 -1.68 -15.73 3.88
CA ALA A 104 -3.11 -15.63 4.16
C ALA A 104 -3.95 -16.43 3.15
N ARG A 105 -3.63 -16.35 1.84
CA ARG A 105 -4.29 -17.16 0.80
C ARG A 105 -4.10 -18.66 1.03
N ALA A 106 -2.88 -19.08 1.39
CA ALA A 106 -2.60 -20.49 1.71
C ALA A 106 -3.41 -20.98 2.92
N LYS A 107 -3.45 -20.18 4.00
CA LYS A 107 -4.26 -20.45 5.20
C LYS A 107 -5.76 -20.48 4.90
N GLN A 108 -6.25 -19.60 4.03
CA GLN A 108 -7.66 -19.60 3.62
C GLN A 108 -8.02 -20.86 2.83
N LYS A 109 -7.12 -21.34 1.95
CA LYS A 109 -7.33 -22.56 1.16
C LYS A 109 -7.41 -23.80 2.05
N SER A 110 -6.49 -23.96 3.02
CA SER A 110 -6.52 -25.08 3.96
C SER A 110 -7.79 -25.07 4.83
N LYS A 111 -8.17 -23.89 5.36
CA LYS A 111 -9.39 -23.72 6.17
C LYS A 111 -10.66 -24.07 5.37
N SER A 112 -10.75 -23.64 4.11
CA SER A 112 -11.89 -23.96 3.24
C SER A 112 -12.02 -25.47 2.95
N ARG A 113 -10.90 -26.18 2.78
CA ARG A 113 -10.89 -27.64 2.60
C ARG A 113 -11.42 -28.35 3.84
N GLN A 114 -10.98 -27.92 5.02
CA GLN A 114 -11.40 -28.48 6.30
C GLN A 114 -12.89 -28.24 6.60
N ILE A 115 -13.42 -27.09 6.20
CA ILE A 115 -14.86 -26.81 6.30
C ILE A 115 -15.65 -27.75 5.36
N LYS A 116 -15.22 -27.90 4.11
CA LYS A 116 -15.87 -28.79 3.13
C LYS A 116 -15.90 -30.25 3.59
N THR A 117 -14.81 -30.76 4.16
CA THR A 117 -14.77 -32.13 4.68
C THR A 117 -15.71 -32.32 5.86
N THR A 118 -15.73 -31.38 6.81
CA THR A 118 -16.62 -31.41 7.97
C THR A 118 -18.09 -31.39 7.56
N VAL A 119 -18.47 -30.50 6.64
CA VAL A 119 -19.84 -30.41 6.12
C VAL A 119 -20.26 -31.69 5.40
N ARG A 120 -19.38 -32.25 4.55
CA ARG A 120 -19.64 -33.53 3.86
C ARG A 120 -19.84 -34.68 4.85
N ASN A 121 -19.01 -34.76 5.90
CA ASN A 121 -19.10 -35.84 6.88
C ASN A 121 -20.38 -35.75 7.73
N LYS A 122 -20.77 -34.53 8.11
CA LYS A 122 -22.05 -34.27 8.79
C LYS A 122 -23.24 -34.69 7.93
N HIS A 123 -23.18 -34.41 6.62
CA HIS A 123 -24.26 -34.78 5.70
C HIS A 123 -24.38 -36.30 5.50
N LYS A 124 -23.25 -37.03 5.42
CA LYS A 124 -23.26 -38.51 5.41
C LYS A 124 -23.88 -39.09 6.69
N ARG A 125 -23.49 -38.59 7.87
CA ARG A 125 -24.03 -39.08 9.16
C ARG A 125 -25.55 -38.90 9.27
N ARG A 126 -26.10 -37.79 8.73
CA ARG A 126 -27.55 -37.53 8.69
C ARG A 126 -28.33 -38.41 7.71
N LYS A 127 -27.69 -39.02 6.70
CA LYS A 127 -28.35 -39.95 5.76
C LYS A 127 -28.35 -41.40 6.25
N ASN A 128 -27.50 -41.72 7.22
CA ASN A 128 -27.27 -43.08 7.72
C ASN A 128 -27.98 -43.36 9.05
N ASN A 129 -28.83 -42.42 9.49
CA ASN A 129 -29.69 -42.45 10.67
C ASN A 129 -31.07 -41.96 10.23
#